data_AF-A0A3B8W1T8-F1
#
_entry.id   AF-A0A3B8W1T8-F1
#
_cell.length_a   1.000
_cell.length_b   1.000
_cell.length_c   1.000
_cell.angle_alpha   90.00
_cell.angle_beta   90.00
_cell.angle_gamma   90.00
#
_symmetry.space_group_name_H-M   'P 1'
#
loop_
_entity.id
_entity.type
_entity.pdbx_description
1 polymer ?
#
loop_
_entity_poly.entity_id
_entity_poly.type
_entity_poly.pdbx_seq_one_letter_code
_entity_poly.pdbx_strand_id
1 'polypeptide(L)'
;MKRIFPIALLVLLTAGCQKPAPVKVSQYPATAKVDTVDTYFGVPVADPFRWLENDTSKETADWVTRQNEVTFGYLKNIPFREAIKARLNEVNNYVKLSAPMRHGDYFY
;
A
#
# COMPACT_ATOMS: atom_id res chain seq x y z
N MET A 1 -44.31 4.45 31.76
CA MET A 1 -43.64 4.76 30.47
C MET A 1 -42.48 5.78 30.55
N LYS A 2 -41.99 6.19 31.73
CA LYS A 2 -40.90 7.20 31.87
C LYS A 2 -39.50 6.63 32.11
N ARG A 3 -39.35 5.29 32.19
CA ARG A 3 -38.07 4.61 32.50
C ARG A 3 -37.37 3.98 31.29
N ILE A 4 -37.99 4.04 30.10
CA ILE A 4 -37.43 3.48 28.85
C ILE A 4 -36.49 4.47 28.15
N PHE A 5 -36.77 5.78 28.31
CA PHE A 5 -35.97 6.87 27.74
C PHE A 5 -34.49 6.92 28.19
N PRO A 6 -34.13 6.74 29.48
CA PRO A 6 -32.73 6.77 29.90
C PRO A 6 -31.94 5.52 29.46
N ILE A 7 -32.62 4.40 29.22
CA ILE A 7 -32.00 3.15 28.75
C ILE A 7 -31.63 3.27 27.27
N ALA A 8 -32.51 3.88 26.46
CA ALA A 8 -32.23 4.16 25.05
C ALA A 8 -31.02 5.11 24.86
N LEU A 9 -30.86 6.10 25.76
CA LEU A 9 -29.74 7.04 25.72
C LEU A 9 -28.39 6.38 26.09
N LEU A 10 -28.40 5.39 26.98
CA LEU A 10 -27.20 4.65 27.39
C LEU A 10 -26.71 3.69 26.30
N VAL A 11 -27.61 3.09 25.52
CA VAL A 11 -27.28 2.19 24.40
C VAL A 11 -26.70 2.98 23.20
N LEU A 12 -27.17 4.22 22.96
CA LEU A 12 -26.59 5.10 21.95
C LEU A 12 -25.15 5.54 22.28
N LEU A 13 -24.80 5.70 23.56
CA LEU A 13 -23.44 6.09 23.97
C LEU A 13 -22.39 4.97 23.73
N THR A 14 -22.78 3.70 23.79
CA THR A 14 -21.85 2.57 23.60
C THR A 14 -21.54 2.24 22.14
N ALA A 15 -22.29 2.77 21.18
CA ALA A 15 -22.10 2.51 19.76
C ALA A 15 -21.00 3.38 19.10
N GLY A 16 -20.53 4.44 19.78
CA GLY A 16 -19.57 5.39 19.21
C GLY A 16 -18.10 4.92 19.18
N CYS A 17 -17.78 3.76 19.79
CA CYS A 17 -16.39 3.31 19.93
C CYS A 17 -16.21 1.84 19.49
N GLN A 18 -16.53 1.53 18.24
CA GLN A 18 -16.03 0.29 17.63
C GLN A 18 -14.60 0.52 17.15
N LYS A 19 -13.63 -0.04 17.88
CA LYS A 19 -12.25 -0.15 17.38
C LYS A 19 -12.28 -1.01 16.12
N PRO A 20 -11.76 -0.54 14.97
CA PRO A 20 -11.73 -1.34 13.76
C PRO A 20 -10.94 -2.63 14.04
N ALA A 21 -11.51 -3.77 13.65
CA ALA A 21 -10.83 -5.05 13.77
C ALA A 21 -9.50 -4.99 12.99
N PRO A 22 -8.43 -5.64 13.50
CA PRO A 22 -7.16 -5.67 12.78
C PRO A 22 -7.38 -6.33 11.42
N VAL A 23 -7.03 -5.61 10.35
CA VAL A 23 -7.03 -6.17 9.00
C VAL A 23 -6.00 -7.30 8.97
N LYS A 24 -6.41 -8.50 8.55
CA LYS A 24 -5.51 -9.64 8.41
C LYS A 24 -5.07 -9.75 6.95
N VAL A 25 -3.77 -9.97 6.74
CA VAL A 25 -3.22 -10.31 5.42
C VAL A 25 -3.56 -11.77 5.15
N SER A 26 -4.25 -12.06 4.04
CA SER A 26 -4.39 -13.43 3.54
C SER A 26 -3.02 -13.95 3.07
N GLN A 27 -2.81 -15.26 3.14
CA GLN A 27 -1.57 -15.95 2.78
C GLN A 27 -0.85 -15.34 1.57
N TYR A 28 0.47 -15.17 1.69
CA TYR A 28 1.28 -14.61 0.60
C TYR A 28 1.25 -15.49 -0.65
N PRO A 29 1.39 -14.90 -1.85
CA PRO A 29 1.48 -15.67 -3.08
C PRO A 29 2.71 -16.57 -3.04
N ALA A 30 2.59 -17.79 -3.55
CA ALA A 30 3.74 -18.66 -3.73
C ALA A 30 4.76 -18.00 -4.67
N THR A 31 6.03 -18.04 -4.27
CA THR A 31 7.16 -17.55 -5.06
C THR A 31 8.07 -18.75 -5.32
N ALA A 32 8.25 -19.11 -6.59
CA ALA A 32 9.14 -20.20 -6.96
C ALA A 32 10.58 -19.90 -6.52
N LYS A 33 11.29 -20.94 -6.07
CA LYS A 33 12.73 -20.88 -5.84
C LYS A 33 13.42 -21.62 -6.98
N VAL A 34 14.49 -21.04 -7.50
CA VAL A 34 15.36 -21.65 -8.51
C VAL A 34 16.74 -21.91 -7.93
N ASP A 35 17.53 -22.74 -8.60
CA ASP A 35 18.84 -23.17 -8.10
C ASP A 35 20.00 -22.28 -8.59
N THR A 36 19.71 -21.02 -8.94
CA THR A 36 20.77 -20.09 -9.36
C THR A 36 21.74 -19.87 -8.20
N VAL A 37 23.04 -20.06 -8.48
CA VAL A 37 24.13 -19.83 -7.53
C VAL A 37 25.24 -19.10 -8.26
N ASP A 38 25.64 -17.94 -7.73
CA ASP A 38 26.83 -17.22 -8.18
C ASP A 38 28.04 -17.59 -7.30
N THR A 39 29.25 -17.34 -7.79
CA THR A 39 30.48 -17.57 -7.02
C THR A 39 31.30 -16.30 -6.93
N TYR A 40 31.56 -15.83 -5.71
CA TYR A 40 32.36 -14.65 -5.42
C TYR A 40 33.63 -15.04 -4.68
N PHE A 41 34.80 -14.82 -5.27
CA PHE A 41 36.10 -15.16 -4.67
C PHE A 41 36.18 -16.63 -4.19
N GLY A 42 35.57 -17.54 -4.95
CA GLY A 42 35.49 -18.97 -4.60
C GLY A 42 34.39 -19.35 -3.61
N VAL A 43 33.59 -18.39 -3.13
CA VAL A 43 32.46 -18.63 -2.22
C VAL A 43 31.14 -18.71 -3.01
N PRO A 44 30.41 -19.84 -2.97
CA PRO A 44 29.10 -19.95 -3.62
C PRO A 44 28.02 -19.18 -2.83
N VAL A 45 27.17 -18.45 -3.54
CA VAL A 45 26.06 -17.65 -3.00
C VAL A 45 24.80 -17.96 -3.78
N ALA A 46 23.81 -18.58 -3.12
CA ALA A 46 22.54 -18.93 -3.75
C ALA A 46 21.65 -17.70 -3.91
N ASP A 47 21.05 -17.56 -5.09
CA ASP A 47 20.05 -16.55 -5.41
C ASP A 47 18.76 -17.22 -5.90
N PRO A 48 17.90 -17.67 -4.97
CA PRO A 48 16.74 -18.47 -5.32
C PRO A 48 15.66 -17.68 -6.07
N PHE A 49 15.79 -16.36 -6.21
CA PHE A 49 14.80 -15.49 -6.83
C PHE A 49 15.33 -14.75 -8.05
N ARG A 50 16.48 -15.16 -8.62
CA ARG A 50 17.07 -14.58 -9.84
C ARG A 50 16.06 -14.36 -10.96
N TRP A 51 15.08 -15.25 -11.10
CA TRP A 51 14.04 -15.14 -12.13
C TRP A 51 13.21 -13.85 -12.03
N LEU A 52 13.05 -13.27 -10.84
CA LEU A 52 12.36 -11.99 -10.62
C LEU A 52 13.16 -10.79 -11.16
N GLU A 53 14.45 -10.94 -11.45
CA GLU A 53 15.27 -9.87 -12.05
C GLU A 53 14.91 -9.62 -13.52
N ASN A 54 14.27 -10.58 -14.20
CA ASN A 54 13.76 -10.36 -15.55
C ASN A 54 12.39 -9.66 -15.51
N ASP A 55 12.44 -8.34 -15.55
CA ASP A 55 11.29 -7.43 -15.51
C ASP A 55 10.37 -7.51 -16.74
N THR A 56 10.86 -8.07 -17.85
CA THR A 56 10.06 -8.28 -19.07
C THR A 56 9.39 -9.66 -19.14
N SER A 57 9.69 -10.57 -18.21
CA SER A 57 9.13 -11.92 -18.23
C SER A 57 7.66 -11.93 -17.83
N LYS A 58 6.89 -12.83 -18.47
CA LYS A 58 5.49 -13.08 -18.06
C LYS A 58 5.39 -13.57 -16.61
N GLU A 59 6.34 -14.38 -16.15
CA GLU A 59 6.35 -14.93 -14.80
C GLU A 59 6.48 -13.83 -13.74
N THR A 60 7.42 -12.89 -13.94
CA THR A 60 7.62 -11.75 -13.04
C THR A 60 6.39 -10.84 -13.05
N ALA A 61 5.82 -10.55 -14.23
CA ALA A 61 4.60 -9.74 -14.33
C ALA A 61 3.41 -10.39 -13.59
N ASP A 62 3.23 -11.71 -13.74
CA ASP A 62 2.19 -12.47 -13.05
C ASP A 62 2.44 -12.50 -11.52
N TRP A 63 3.70 -12.58 -11.09
CA TRP A 63 4.07 -12.48 -9.66
C TRP A 63 3.76 -11.11 -9.07
N VAL A 64 4.14 -10.03 -9.75
CA VAL A 64 3.85 -8.65 -9.34
C VAL A 64 2.34 -8.45 -9.19
N THR A 65 1.55 -8.97 -10.13
CA THR A 65 0.08 -8.90 -10.09
C THR A 65 -0.47 -9.56 -8.83
N ARG A 66 -0.03 -10.78 -8.51
CA ARG A 66 -0.48 -11.50 -7.30
C ARG A 66 -0.04 -10.80 -6.00
N GLN A 67 1.14 -10.19 -5.97
CA GLN A 67 1.58 -9.40 -4.81
C GLN A 67 0.74 -8.13 -4.63
N ASN A 68 0.40 -7.46 -5.74
CA ASN A 68 -0.51 -6.32 -5.73
C ASN A 68 -1.91 -6.71 -5.24
N GLU A 69 -2.44 -7.87 -5.64
CA GLU A 69 -3.73 -8.36 -5.14
C GLU A 69 -3.76 -8.52 -3.63
N VAL A 70 -2.70 -9.07 -3.03
CA VAL A 70 -2.59 -9.18 -1.56
C VAL A 70 -2.49 -7.79 -0.93
N THR A 71 -1.64 -6.93 -1.48
CA THR A 71 -1.41 -5.58 -0.95
C THR A 71 -2.67 -4.72 -1.02
N PHE A 72 -3.27 -4.57 -2.19
CA PHE A 72 -4.50 -3.79 -2.35
C PHE A 72 -5.71 -4.47 -1.70
N GLY A 73 -5.71 -5.81 -1.64
CA GLY A 73 -6.68 -6.61 -0.90
C GLY A 73 -6.64 -6.34 0.61
N TYR A 74 -5.46 -6.08 1.18
CA TYR A 74 -5.31 -5.62 2.55
C TYR A 74 -5.69 -4.15 2.71
N LEU A 75 -5.10 -3.29 1.88
CA LEU A 75 -5.23 -1.84 1.99
C LEU A 75 -6.68 -1.34 1.83
N LYS A 76 -7.49 -1.99 0.99
CA LYS A 76 -8.92 -1.64 0.80
C LYS A 76 -9.75 -1.80 2.07
N ASN A 77 -9.30 -2.58 3.05
CA ASN A 77 -10.03 -2.82 4.29
C ASN A 77 -9.75 -1.74 5.36
N ILE A 78 -8.84 -0.79 5.09
CA ILE A 78 -8.50 0.29 6.03
C ILE A 78 -9.57 1.38 5.92
N PRO A 79 -10.44 1.58 6.94
CA PRO A 79 -11.64 2.42 6.80
C PRO A 79 -11.35 3.89 6.50
N PHE A 80 -10.20 4.40 6.95
CA PHE A 80 -9.82 5.80 6.82
C PHE A 80 -8.85 6.08 5.65
N ARG A 81 -8.55 5.08 4.80
CA ARG A 81 -7.62 5.23 3.67
C ARG A 81 -8.03 6.34 2.71
N GLU A 82 -9.31 6.37 2.31
CA GLU A 82 -9.81 7.39 1.39
C GLU A 82 -9.85 8.78 2.02
N ALA A 83 -10.13 8.88 3.33
CA ALA A 83 -10.08 10.15 4.06
C ALA A 83 -8.66 10.74 4.07
N ILE A 84 -7.63 9.90 4.28
CA ILE A 84 -6.23 10.31 4.19
C ILE A 84 -5.88 10.79 2.78
N LYS A 85 -6.28 10.03 1.74
CA LYS A 85 -6.04 10.40 0.34
C LYS A 85 -6.68 11.75 0.01
N ALA A 86 -7.93 11.97 0.44
CA ALA A 86 -8.63 13.22 0.24
C ALA A 86 -7.90 14.40 0.93
N ARG A 87 -7.47 14.22 2.19
CA ARG A 87 -6.73 15.25 2.92
C ARG A 87 -5.39 15.58 2.27
N LEU A 88 -4.65 14.57 1.81
CA LEU A 88 -3.38 14.76 1.09
C LEU A 88 -3.59 15.54 -0.20
N ASN A 89 -4.63 15.23 -0.97
CA ASN A 89 -4.97 15.96 -2.19
C ASN A 89 -5.30 17.43 -1.89
N GLU A 90 -6.08 17.69 -0.84
CA GLU A 90 -6.45 19.05 -0.43
C GLU A 90 -5.20 19.89 -0.10
N VAL A 91 -4.30 19.38 0.76
CA VAL A 91 -3.13 20.14 1.20
C VAL A 91 -2.05 20.25 0.13
N ASN A 92 -2.01 19.32 -0.82
CA ASN A 92 -1.06 19.37 -1.94
C ASN A 92 -1.56 20.29 -3.07
N ASN A 93 -2.84 20.66 -3.11
CA ASN A 93 -3.42 21.48 -4.18
C ASN A 93 -3.20 22.98 -3.96
N TYR A 94 -1.96 23.43 -4.15
CA TYR A 94 -1.58 24.84 -4.10
C TYR A 94 -0.59 25.18 -5.24
N VAL A 95 -0.53 26.46 -5.60
CA VAL A 95 0.37 26.99 -6.65
C VAL A 95 1.82 26.73 -6.26
N LYS A 96 2.57 26.11 -7.18
CA LYS A 96 4.00 25.86 -7.04
C LYS A 96 4.70 26.53 -8.21
N LEU A 97 5.69 27.37 -7.90
CA LEU A 97 6.54 28.02 -8.88
C LEU A 97 7.98 27.61 -8.60
N SER A 98 8.72 27.23 -9.64
CA SER A 98 10.17 27.08 -9.57
C SER A 98 10.85 28.44 -9.69
N ALA A 99 12.13 28.50 -9.35
CA ALA A 99 12.95 29.65 -9.73
C ALA A 99 13.02 29.72 -11.27
N PRO A 100 12.95 30.94 -11.87
CA PRO A 100 13.00 31.08 -13.31
C PRO A 100 14.42 30.81 -13.84
N MET A 101 14.53 30.14 -14.98
CA MET A 101 15.77 29.85 -15.69
C MET A 101 15.83 30.61 -17.02
N ARG A 102 16.90 31.38 -17.22
CA ARG A 102 17.09 32.16 -18.46
C ARG A 102 17.67 31.31 -19.60
N HIS A 103 17.01 31.32 -20.76
CA HIS A 103 17.49 30.72 -22.01
C HIS A 103 17.31 31.71 -23.17
N GLY A 104 18.42 32.23 -23.70
CA GLY A 104 18.38 33.33 -24.66
C GLY A 104 17.69 34.56 -24.06
N ASP A 105 16.63 35.03 -24.70
CA ASP A 105 15.86 36.20 -24.27
C ASP A 105 14.65 35.88 -23.37
N TYR A 106 14.43 34.60 -23.03
CA TYR A 106 13.25 34.15 -22.29
C TYR A 106 13.60 33.53 -20.93
N PHE A 107 12.64 33.56 -20.01
CA PHE A 107 12.69 32.86 -18.72
C PHE A 107 11.66 31.73 -18.71
N TYR A 108 12.07 30.57 -18.20
CA TYR A 108 11.27 29.35 -18.07
C TYR A 108 11.16 28.93 -16.60
#